data_AF-A0A8V5GEX3-F1
#
_entry.id   AF-A0A8V5GEX3-F1
#
_cell.length_a   1.000
_cell.length_b   1.000
_cell.length_c   1.000
_cell.angle_alpha   90.00
_cell.angle_beta   90.00
_cell.angle_gamma   90.00
#
_symmetry.space_group_name_H-M   'P 1'
#
loop_
_entity.id
_entity.type
_entity.pdbx_description
1 polymer ?
#
loop_
_entity_poly.entity_id
_entity_poly.type
_entity_poly.pdbx_seq_one_letter_code
_entity_poly.pdbx_strand_id
1 'polypeptide(L)'
;MHERVNRTERQFKSLPANQQSLLPQYLPHLDKIRKYVCKNGPFHTPDINSEDYPASTFDMDKLKSTLKQFVRDWSEEGKPERESCYQPIIRIFSKVNILVHGAGLGRLAWEIWSLFMLFSSNFVLNRCSEINSCKRSADQIRPIYFPDVDPHSLPPGSNFSMTAGDFQEIYSECSEYMDCIATCFFIDTAHNVIDYIDTIWKILKPGGIWINVGPLLYHFENLGNELSIELSYEDIRTVILKYGFHIEVEEESVLSTYTVNELSMMKYYYECVLFVVRKTRIELFRIV
;
A
#
# COMPACT_ATOMS: atom_id res chain seq x y z
N MET A 1 6.55 -2.36 21.88
CA MET A 1 6.61 -0.87 21.82
C MET A 1 6.92 -0.20 23.17
N HIS A 2 6.34 -0.65 24.30
CA HIS A 2 6.64 -0.09 25.63
C HIS A 2 8.12 -0.16 26.03
N GLU A 3 8.84 -1.21 25.67
CA GLU A 3 10.29 -1.33 25.95
C GLU A 3 11.11 -0.21 25.33
N ARG A 4 10.77 0.24 24.12
CA ARG A 4 11.44 1.37 23.47
C ARG A 4 11.27 2.65 24.27
N VAL A 5 10.06 2.92 24.77
CA VAL A 5 9.77 4.09 25.62
C VAL A 5 10.55 3.99 26.94
N ASN A 6 10.60 2.79 27.54
CA ASN A 6 11.37 2.56 28.77
C ASN A 6 12.87 2.76 28.57
N ARG A 7 13.44 2.33 27.44
CA ARG A 7 14.85 2.59 27.09
C ARG A 7 15.12 4.09 26.97
N THR A 8 14.24 4.83 26.28
CA THR A 8 14.36 6.29 26.14
C THR A 8 14.28 7.00 27.49
N GLU A 9 13.37 6.58 28.37
CA GLU A 9 13.27 7.14 29.72
C GLU A 9 14.56 6.90 30.53
N ARG A 10 15.11 5.68 30.51
CA ARG A 10 16.38 5.37 31.20
C ARG A 10 17.53 6.23 30.69
N GLN A 11 17.62 6.40 29.37
CA GLN A 11 18.64 7.25 28.76
C GLN A 11 18.49 8.70 29.19
N PHE A 12 17.27 9.26 29.19
CA PHE A 12 17.04 10.63 29.65
C PHE A 12 17.40 10.81 31.14
N LYS A 13 17.01 9.86 31.99
CA LYS A 13 17.33 9.88 33.42
C LYS A 13 18.83 9.76 33.72
N SER A 14 19.62 9.18 32.80
CA SER A 14 21.08 9.10 32.94
C SER A 14 21.82 10.41 32.64
N LEU A 15 21.14 11.43 32.10
CA LEU A 15 21.75 12.73 31.81
C LEU A 15 22.05 13.51 33.10
N PRO A 16 23.05 14.41 33.11
CA PRO A 16 23.26 15.36 34.18
C PRO A 16 22.01 16.18 34.53
N ALA A 17 21.80 16.48 35.82
CA ALA A 17 20.58 17.16 36.29
C ALA A 17 20.35 18.54 35.63
N ASN A 18 21.43 19.26 35.32
CA ASN A 18 21.36 20.55 34.61
C ASN A 18 20.90 20.41 33.15
N GLN A 19 21.05 19.25 32.53
CA GLN A 19 20.52 18.99 31.18
C GLN A 19 19.07 18.53 31.23
N GLN A 20 18.70 17.72 32.23
CA GLN A 20 17.31 17.31 32.43
C GLN A 20 16.40 18.52 32.72
N SER A 21 16.88 19.49 33.50
CA SER A 21 16.11 20.71 33.82
C SER A 21 15.81 21.60 32.61
N LEU A 22 16.57 21.46 31.52
CA LEU A 22 16.28 22.16 30.26
C LEU A 22 15.02 21.62 29.57
N LEU A 23 14.59 20.39 29.91
CA LEU A 23 13.48 19.70 29.25
C LEU A 23 12.44 19.17 30.27
N PRO A 24 11.79 20.07 31.04
CA PRO A 24 10.89 19.66 32.14
C PRO A 24 9.66 18.87 31.66
N GLN A 25 9.28 19.00 30.39
CA GLN A 25 8.14 18.31 29.79
C GLN A 25 8.48 16.97 29.14
N TYR A 26 9.75 16.54 29.15
CA TYR A 26 10.17 15.33 28.44
C TYR A 26 9.54 14.06 29.02
N LEU A 27 9.63 13.86 30.34
CA LEU A 27 9.03 12.70 31.00
C LEU A 27 7.50 12.68 30.89
N PRO A 28 6.77 13.80 31.15
CA PRO A 28 5.33 13.87 30.87
C PRO A 28 4.94 13.53 29.42
N HIS A 29 5.79 13.87 28.45
CA HIS A 29 5.57 13.52 27.04
C HIS A 29 5.71 12.00 26.80
N LEU A 30 6.70 11.35 27.41
CA LEU A 30 6.85 9.88 27.33
C LEU A 30 5.61 9.16 27.89
N ASP A 31 5.00 9.67 28.96
CA ASP A 31 3.77 9.11 29.52
C ASP A 31 2.57 9.26 28.57
N LYS A 32 2.50 10.36 27.80
CA LYS A 32 1.51 10.49 26.71
C LYS A 32 1.75 9.43 25.66
N ILE A 33 2.99 9.21 25.22
CA ILE A 33 3.34 8.17 24.23
C ILE A 33 2.89 6.79 24.73
N ARG A 34 3.13 6.44 26.00
CA ARG A 34 2.66 5.17 26.59
C ARG A 34 1.16 4.97 26.43
N LYS A 35 0.37 6.01 26.72
CA LYS A 35 -1.09 5.95 26.57
C LYS A 35 -1.52 5.66 25.14
N TYR A 36 -0.85 6.26 24.14
CA TYR A 36 -1.15 5.99 22.73
C TYR A 36 -0.71 4.61 22.27
N VAL A 37 0.41 4.09 22.79
CA VAL A 37 0.81 2.68 22.54
C VAL A 37 -0.28 1.73 23.04
N CYS A 38 -0.85 1.95 24.23
CA CYS A 38 -1.97 1.14 24.72
C CYS A 38 -3.24 1.33 23.88
N LYS A 39 -3.56 2.56 23.45
CA LYS A 39 -4.75 2.83 22.61
C LYS A 39 -4.68 2.18 21.24
N ASN A 40 -3.47 2.04 20.68
CA ASN A 40 -3.27 1.29 19.44
C ASN A 40 -3.25 -0.23 19.68
N GLY A 41 -3.35 -0.66 20.94
CA GLY A 41 -3.36 -2.04 21.37
C GLY A 41 -4.39 -2.93 20.65
N PRO A 42 -5.63 -2.48 20.38
CA PRO A 42 -6.63 -3.28 19.65
C PRO A 42 -6.29 -3.54 18.18
N PHE A 43 -5.34 -2.82 17.58
CA PHE A 43 -4.80 -3.15 16.25
C PHE A 43 -3.73 -4.25 16.29
N HIS A 44 -3.32 -4.70 17.48
CA HIS A 44 -2.65 -5.98 17.61
C HIS A 44 -3.69 -7.05 17.32
N THR A 45 -3.48 -7.82 16.26
CA THR A 45 -4.24 -9.02 15.99
C THR A 45 -4.10 -9.96 17.19
N PRO A 46 -5.17 -10.31 17.91
CA PRO A 46 -5.13 -11.49 18.75
C PRO A 46 -5.13 -12.68 17.79
N ASP A 47 -3.97 -13.28 17.57
CA ASP A 47 -3.96 -14.63 17.03
C ASP A 47 -4.69 -15.51 18.05
N ILE A 48 -5.85 -16.05 17.65
CA ILE A 48 -6.74 -16.81 18.52
C ILE A 48 -6.10 -18.14 18.99
N ASN A 49 -4.87 -18.49 18.59
CA ASN A 49 -4.21 -19.74 19.01
C ASN A 49 -2.66 -19.69 19.05
N SER A 50 -2.00 -18.53 19.10
CA SER A 50 -0.52 -18.50 19.17
C SER A 50 -0.03 -18.61 20.61
N GLU A 51 0.82 -19.60 20.89
CA GLU A 51 1.68 -19.63 22.08
C GLU A 51 2.37 -18.26 22.26
N ASP A 52 2.53 -17.81 23.51
CA ASP A 52 3.04 -16.48 23.95
C ASP A 52 4.52 -16.25 23.55
N TYR A 53 4.84 -16.30 22.26
CA TYR A 53 6.15 -15.95 21.74
C TYR A 53 6.25 -14.45 21.45
N PRO A 54 7.36 -13.80 21.83
CA PRO A 54 7.57 -12.40 21.49
C PRO A 54 7.68 -12.26 19.97
N ALA A 55 6.83 -11.39 19.39
CA ALA A 55 6.87 -11.07 17.97
C ALA A 55 8.27 -10.57 17.55
N SER A 56 8.69 -10.93 16.34
CA SER A 56 10.02 -10.53 15.83
C SER A 56 10.09 -9.02 15.58
N THR A 57 11.31 -8.47 15.46
CA THR A 57 11.50 -7.06 15.07
C THR A 57 10.91 -6.77 13.69
N PHE A 58 10.95 -7.76 12.79
CA PHE A 58 10.38 -7.68 11.45
C PHE A 58 8.85 -7.55 11.48
N ASP A 59 8.16 -8.35 12.30
CA ASP A 59 6.70 -8.28 12.47
C ASP A 59 6.28 -6.93 13.08
N MET A 60 7.08 -6.42 14.02
CA MET A 60 6.84 -5.11 14.63
C MET A 60 7.03 -3.94 13.66
N ASP A 61 7.90 -4.07 12.66
CA ASP A 61 8.06 -3.06 11.61
C ASP A 61 6.94 -3.13 10.58
N LYS A 62 6.49 -4.34 10.20
CA LYS A 62 5.28 -4.53 9.39
C LYS A 62 4.06 -3.91 10.07
N LEU A 63 3.85 -4.16 11.36
CA LEU A 63 2.74 -3.56 12.10
C LEU A 63 2.75 -2.01 12.05
N LYS A 64 3.91 -1.38 12.22
CA LYS A 64 4.03 0.08 12.11
C LYS A 64 3.69 0.56 10.69
N SER A 65 4.14 -0.16 9.66
CA SER A 65 3.82 0.14 8.27
C SER A 65 2.33 -0.03 8.00
N THR A 66 1.68 -1.06 8.53
CA THR A 66 0.22 -1.25 8.43
C THR A 66 -0.53 -0.09 9.07
N LEU A 67 -0.16 0.35 10.28
CA LEU A 67 -0.78 1.53 10.92
C LEU A 67 -0.65 2.80 10.07
N LYS A 68 0.49 2.97 9.39
CA LYS A 68 0.69 4.08 8.46
C LYS A 68 -0.17 3.96 7.19
N GLN A 69 -0.44 2.76 6.69
CA GLN A 69 -1.33 2.56 5.54
C GLN A 69 -2.76 3.02 5.82
N PHE A 70 -3.25 2.96 7.08
CA PHE A 70 -4.57 3.53 7.43
C PHE A 70 -4.64 5.03 7.12
N VAL A 71 -3.51 5.75 7.30
CA VAL A 71 -3.43 7.17 6.96
C VAL A 71 -3.61 7.36 5.47
N ARG A 72 -2.83 6.63 4.66
CA ARG A 72 -2.87 6.70 3.19
C ARG A 72 -4.27 6.37 2.65
N ASP A 73 -4.80 5.22 3.01
CA ASP A 73 -5.98 4.65 2.34
C ASP A 73 -7.30 5.16 2.90
N TRP A 74 -7.37 5.52 4.18
CA TRP A 74 -8.66 5.72 4.86
C TRP A 74 -8.72 6.96 5.76
N SER A 75 -7.75 7.86 5.68
CA SER A 75 -7.83 9.15 6.38
C SER A 75 -7.87 10.31 5.41
N GLU A 76 -8.50 11.42 5.81
CA GLU A 76 -8.50 12.65 5.01
C GLU A 76 -7.08 13.17 4.78
N GLU A 77 -6.15 12.87 5.69
CA GLU A 77 -4.74 13.30 5.56
C GLU A 77 -3.98 12.55 4.48
N GLY A 78 -4.43 11.34 4.11
CA GLY A 78 -3.88 10.59 2.98
C GLY A 78 -4.41 11.06 1.63
N LYS A 79 -5.41 11.96 1.58
CA LYS A 79 -6.08 12.37 0.35
C LYS A 79 -5.13 12.90 -0.72
N PRO A 80 -4.16 13.80 -0.44
CA PRO A 80 -3.23 14.28 -1.47
C PRO A 80 -2.42 13.14 -2.10
N GLU A 81 -2.03 12.16 -1.28
CA GLU A 81 -1.27 10.99 -1.72
C GLU A 81 -2.12 10.02 -2.55
N ARG A 82 -3.41 9.89 -2.24
CA ARG A 82 -4.38 9.18 -3.08
C ARG A 82 -4.65 9.91 -4.38
N GLU A 83 -4.74 11.23 -4.35
CA GLU A 83 -4.94 12.05 -5.55
C GLU A 83 -3.76 11.92 -6.53
N SER A 84 -2.52 11.84 -6.03
CA SER A 84 -1.34 11.63 -6.90
C SER A 84 -1.23 10.22 -7.46
N CYS A 85 -1.61 9.17 -6.71
CA CYS A 85 -1.47 7.77 -7.15
C CYS A 85 -2.71 7.17 -7.81
N TYR A 86 -3.90 7.40 -7.24
CA TYR A 86 -5.12 6.68 -7.60
C TYR A 86 -5.89 7.37 -8.72
N GLN A 87 -5.94 8.69 -8.72
CA GLN A 87 -6.67 9.45 -9.74
C GLN A 87 -6.14 9.22 -11.16
N PRO A 88 -4.82 9.11 -11.42
CA PRO A 88 -4.33 8.75 -12.74
C PRO A 88 -4.89 7.40 -13.23
N ILE A 89 -4.98 6.41 -12.34
CA ILE A 89 -5.54 5.08 -12.66
C ILE A 89 -7.05 5.16 -12.89
N ILE A 90 -7.78 5.82 -11.98
CA ILE A 90 -9.25 5.92 -12.01
C ILE A 90 -9.74 6.68 -13.26
N ARG A 91 -8.99 7.69 -13.73
CA ARG A 91 -9.38 8.48 -14.91
C ARG A 91 -9.28 7.71 -16.22
N ILE A 92 -8.36 6.75 -16.30
CA ILE A 92 -8.13 5.92 -17.49
C ILE A 92 -9.14 4.77 -17.55
N PHE A 93 -9.73 4.42 -16.41
CA PHE A 93 -10.63 3.29 -16.27
C PHE A 93 -11.97 3.43 -17.02
N SER A 94 -12.49 2.32 -17.54
CA SER A 94 -13.84 2.16 -18.09
C SER A 94 -14.50 0.89 -17.53
N LYS A 95 -15.82 0.90 -17.25
CA LYS A 95 -16.57 -0.10 -16.46
C LYS A 95 -16.53 -1.57 -16.96
N VAL A 96 -15.47 -2.32 -16.67
CA VAL A 96 -15.30 -3.76 -17.01
C VAL A 96 -14.61 -4.55 -15.88
N ASN A 97 -14.35 -5.86 -16.03
CA ASN A 97 -13.72 -6.69 -14.99
C ASN A 97 -12.28 -6.26 -14.72
N ILE A 98 -11.97 -5.89 -13.47
CA ILE A 98 -10.65 -5.39 -13.09
C ILE A 98 -10.08 -6.22 -11.97
N LEU A 99 -8.77 -6.41 -12.06
CA LEU A 99 -7.96 -6.81 -10.93
C LEU A 99 -7.10 -5.65 -10.45
N VAL A 100 -7.28 -5.22 -9.19
CA VAL A 100 -6.33 -4.34 -8.52
C VAL A 100 -5.39 -5.23 -7.73
N HIS A 101 -4.15 -5.34 -8.21
CA HIS A 101 -3.19 -6.21 -7.59
C HIS A 101 -2.37 -5.48 -6.51
N GLY A 102 -2.04 -6.18 -5.42
CA GLY A 102 -1.45 -5.56 -4.23
C GLY A 102 -2.34 -4.51 -3.57
N ALA A 103 -3.64 -4.78 -3.42
CA ALA A 103 -4.65 -3.78 -3.06
C ALA A 103 -4.47 -3.09 -1.69
N GLY A 104 -3.52 -3.50 -0.86
CA GLY A 104 -3.25 -2.87 0.44
C GLY A 104 -4.48 -2.89 1.36
N LEU A 105 -4.94 -1.72 1.80
CA LEU A 105 -6.19 -1.59 2.57
C LEU A 105 -7.43 -1.45 1.69
N GLY A 106 -7.31 -1.68 0.39
CA GLY A 106 -8.40 -1.81 -0.55
C GLY A 106 -9.00 -0.48 -1.01
N ARG A 107 -8.42 0.68 -0.68
CA ARG A 107 -9.03 1.97 -1.05
C ARG A 107 -9.10 2.20 -2.55
N LEU A 108 -8.02 1.91 -3.29
CA LEU A 108 -8.02 2.03 -4.75
C LEU A 108 -9.06 1.09 -5.38
N ALA A 109 -9.08 -0.17 -4.94
CA ALA A 109 -10.07 -1.14 -5.40
C ALA A 109 -11.50 -0.71 -5.06
N TRP A 110 -11.72 -0.11 -3.88
CA TRP A 110 -13.00 0.43 -3.45
C TRP A 110 -13.46 1.65 -4.25
N GLU A 111 -12.54 2.57 -4.59
CA GLU A 111 -12.84 3.74 -5.42
C GLU A 111 -13.16 3.34 -6.87
N ILE A 112 -12.52 2.28 -7.38
CA ILE A 112 -12.75 1.76 -8.73
C ILE A 112 -14.02 0.89 -8.77
N TRP A 113 -14.18 0.00 -7.79
CA TRP A 113 -15.31 -0.88 -7.60
C TRP A 113 -15.84 -0.74 -6.17
N SER A 114 -16.97 -0.09 -6.07
CA SER A 114 -17.67 0.10 -4.83
C SER A 114 -18.28 -1.22 -4.28
N LEU A 115 -17.55 -2.24 -3.75
CA LEU A 115 -18.11 -3.41 -2.99
C LEU A 115 -17.15 -4.41 -2.22
N PHE A 116 -16.66 -4.18 -0.99
CA PHE A 116 -16.02 -5.18 -0.05
C PHE A 116 -14.78 -6.09 -0.46
N MET A 117 -13.80 -6.57 0.36
CA MET A 117 -13.51 -6.69 1.82
C MET A 117 -12.09 -7.27 2.16
N LEU A 118 -11.57 -7.12 3.41
CA LEU A 118 -10.62 -7.96 4.24
C LEU A 118 -9.06 -7.84 4.26
N PHE A 119 -8.32 -7.40 5.30
CA PHE A 119 -8.38 -7.73 6.75
C PHE A 119 -8.12 -6.52 7.67
N SER A 120 -7.24 -5.59 7.29
CA SER A 120 -7.22 -4.23 7.86
C SER A 120 -8.29 -3.37 7.18
N SER A 121 -8.54 -3.64 5.90
CA SER A 121 -9.78 -3.27 5.23
C SER A 121 -11.00 -3.92 5.87
N ASN A 122 -10.98 -5.17 6.39
CA ASN A 122 -12.13 -5.72 7.13
C ASN A 122 -12.56 -4.82 8.29
N PHE A 123 -11.59 -4.37 9.09
CA PHE A 123 -11.87 -3.53 10.24
C PHE A 123 -12.41 -2.17 9.81
N VAL A 124 -11.73 -1.47 8.89
CA VAL A 124 -12.21 -0.18 8.38
C VAL A 124 -13.57 -0.32 7.71
N LEU A 125 -13.68 -1.28 6.79
CA LEU A 125 -14.85 -1.49 5.95
C LEU A 125 -16.07 -2.01 6.71
N ASN A 126 -15.92 -2.63 7.89
CA ASN A 126 -17.05 -3.26 8.61
C ASN A 126 -17.27 -2.79 10.05
N ARG A 127 -16.38 -1.96 10.62
CA ARG A 127 -16.44 -1.63 12.07
C ARG A 127 -16.33 -0.14 12.40
N CYS A 128 -16.18 0.77 11.42
CA CYS A 128 -16.00 2.19 11.69
C CYS A 128 -17.14 3.05 11.08
N SER A 129 -17.71 3.99 11.86
CA SER A 129 -18.91 4.76 11.46
C SER A 129 -18.90 6.27 11.79
N GLU A 130 -17.82 6.87 12.33
CA GLU A 130 -17.80 8.30 12.74
C GLU A 130 -16.42 9.00 12.54
N ILE A 131 -16.41 10.33 12.31
CA ILE A 131 -15.23 11.18 11.94
C ILE A 131 -14.89 12.22 13.04
N ASN A 132 -13.61 12.55 13.30
CA ASN A 132 -13.17 13.55 14.32
C ASN A 132 -11.85 14.30 13.95
N SER A 133 -11.42 15.36 14.66
CA SER A 133 -10.24 16.23 14.30
C SER A 133 -9.51 16.99 15.47
N CYS A 134 -8.17 17.28 15.34
CA CYS A 134 -7.36 18.46 15.85
C CYS A 134 -5.79 18.23 15.93
N LYS A 135 -4.91 19.28 16.00
CA LYS A 135 -3.39 19.24 15.87
C LYS A 135 -2.50 20.14 16.79
N ARG A 136 -1.20 19.74 16.95
CA ARG A 136 0.12 20.43 17.26
C ARG A 136 0.90 20.18 18.58
N SER A 137 2.25 20.12 18.47
CA SER A 137 3.35 19.57 19.36
C SER A 137 3.15 18.14 19.83
N ALA A 138 1.89 17.82 19.98
CA ALA A 138 1.23 16.61 19.64
C ALA A 138 1.67 15.89 18.35
N ASP A 139 2.52 16.39 17.43
CA ASP A 139 2.68 15.77 16.10
C ASP A 139 3.09 14.28 16.14
N GLN A 140 3.94 13.88 17.09
CA GLN A 140 4.30 12.47 17.32
C GLN A 140 3.14 11.63 17.89
N ILE A 141 2.24 12.26 18.64
CA ILE A 141 1.14 11.64 19.38
C ILE A 141 -0.23 12.08 18.82
N ARG A 142 -0.23 12.59 17.58
CA ARG A 142 -1.38 13.23 16.98
C ARG A 142 -2.32 12.13 16.51
N PRO A 143 -3.62 12.22 16.83
CA PRO A 143 -4.55 11.25 16.30
C PRO A 143 -4.65 11.41 14.78
N ILE A 144 -4.79 10.28 14.11
CA ILE A 144 -5.36 10.17 12.77
C ILE A 144 -6.71 9.51 12.93
N TYR A 145 -7.69 9.97 12.16
CA TYR A 145 -9.05 9.44 12.16
C TYR A 145 -9.32 8.77 10.83
N PHE A 146 -10.06 7.67 10.89
CA PHE A 146 -10.47 6.88 9.73
C PHE A 146 -11.73 6.07 10.09
N PRO A 147 -12.55 5.70 9.09
CA PRO A 147 -12.44 6.08 7.70
C PRO A 147 -12.91 7.52 7.46
N ASP A 148 -12.38 8.14 6.40
CA ASP A 148 -12.78 9.46 5.91
C ASP A 148 -14.07 9.42 5.07
N VAL A 149 -14.49 8.24 4.65
CA VAL A 149 -15.74 7.95 3.91
C VAL A 149 -16.43 6.73 4.52
N ASP A 150 -17.76 6.63 4.45
CA ASP A 150 -18.43 5.39 4.85
C ASP A 150 -18.13 4.29 3.83
N PRO A 151 -17.41 3.21 4.21
CA PRO A 151 -17.07 2.21 3.22
C PRO A 151 -18.24 1.34 2.78
N HIS A 152 -19.40 1.45 3.43
CA HIS A 152 -20.66 0.82 3.03
C HIS A 152 -21.50 1.69 2.08
N SER A 153 -21.08 2.91 1.74
CA SER A 153 -21.86 3.85 0.92
C SER A 153 -21.87 3.50 -0.57
N LEU A 154 -21.95 2.23 -0.89
CA LEU A 154 -21.73 1.67 -2.21
C LEU A 154 -23.05 1.61 -2.99
N PRO A 155 -23.08 1.97 -4.29
CA PRO A 155 -24.29 1.88 -5.08
C PRO A 155 -24.85 0.45 -5.07
N PRO A 156 -26.19 0.29 -4.96
CA PRO A 156 -26.83 -1.00 -5.11
C PRO A 156 -26.41 -1.69 -6.41
N GLY A 157 -26.04 -2.98 -6.34
CA GLY A 157 -25.64 -3.78 -7.51
C GLY A 157 -24.16 -3.71 -7.89
N SER A 158 -23.31 -3.09 -7.06
CA SER A 158 -21.87 -3.14 -7.26
C SER A 158 -21.30 -4.55 -6.99
N ASN A 159 -20.11 -4.88 -7.50
CA ASN A 159 -19.50 -6.22 -7.38
C ASN A 159 -17.97 -6.15 -7.21
N PHE A 160 -17.52 -6.08 -5.97
CA PHE A 160 -16.13 -6.09 -5.55
C PHE A 160 -15.97 -7.26 -4.57
N SER A 161 -14.74 -7.72 -4.55
CA SER A 161 -14.29 -8.83 -3.76
C SER A 161 -12.80 -8.62 -3.56
N MET A 162 -12.26 -9.24 -2.52
CA MET A 162 -10.82 -9.31 -2.33
C MET A 162 -10.45 -10.75 -2.02
N THR A 163 -9.35 -11.18 -2.63
CA THR A 163 -8.82 -12.52 -2.45
C THR A 163 -7.50 -12.40 -1.71
N ALA A 164 -7.30 -13.23 -0.69
CA ALA A 164 -6.06 -13.33 0.05
C ALA A 164 -5.25 -14.52 -0.48
N GLY A 165 -3.97 -14.31 -0.76
CA GLY A 165 -3.02 -15.34 -1.21
C GLY A 165 -1.98 -14.76 -2.17
N ASP A 166 -1.05 -15.61 -2.61
CA ASP A 166 -0.04 -15.22 -3.58
C ASP A 166 -0.67 -15.00 -4.97
N PHE A 167 -0.25 -13.94 -5.65
CA PHE A 167 -0.77 -13.55 -6.95
C PHE A 167 -0.65 -14.65 -7.99
N GLN A 168 0.54 -15.23 -8.07
CA GLN A 168 0.92 -16.16 -9.11
C GLN A 168 0.21 -17.48 -8.85
N GLU A 169 0.07 -17.87 -7.57
CA GLU A 169 -0.69 -19.06 -7.18
C GLU A 169 -2.18 -18.92 -7.49
N ILE A 170 -2.83 -17.83 -7.06
CA ILE A 170 -4.28 -17.63 -7.23
C ILE A 170 -4.68 -17.62 -8.70
N TYR A 171 -3.84 -17.03 -9.55
CA TYR A 171 -4.18 -16.77 -10.95
C TYR A 171 -3.42 -17.66 -11.94
N SER A 172 -2.78 -18.74 -11.46
CA SER A 172 -1.99 -19.69 -12.25
C SER A 172 -2.80 -20.48 -13.28
N GLU A 173 -4.06 -20.80 -13.01
CA GLU A 173 -4.88 -21.71 -13.83
C GLU A 173 -5.92 -21.02 -14.73
N CYS A 174 -6.08 -19.70 -14.64
CA CYS A 174 -7.13 -18.95 -15.34
C CYS A 174 -6.54 -18.02 -16.41
N SER A 175 -6.71 -18.35 -17.69
CA SER A 175 -6.31 -17.48 -18.80
C SER A 175 -7.46 -16.55 -19.25
N GLU A 176 -7.12 -15.30 -19.59
CA GLU A 176 -7.95 -14.36 -20.36
C GLU A 176 -9.35 -14.02 -19.83
N TYR A 177 -9.48 -13.58 -18.58
CA TYR A 177 -10.79 -13.15 -18.03
C TYR A 177 -10.80 -11.70 -17.51
N MET A 178 -9.63 -11.05 -17.40
CA MET A 178 -9.53 -9.65 -16.97
C MET A 178 -9.49 -8.71 -18.16
N ASP A 179 -10.33 -7.68 -18.12
CA ASP A 179 -10.34 -6.61 -19.11
C ASP A 179 -9.30 -5.54 -18.76
N CYS A 180 -9.03 -5.35 -17.46
CA CYS A 180 -8.06 -4.41 -16.94
C CYS A 180 -7.31 -4.98 -15.73
N ILE A 181 -6.01 -4.69 -15.62
CA ILE A 181 -5.24 -4.90 -14.39
C ILE A 181 -4.66 -3.56 -13.96
N ALA A 182 -4.76 -3.22 -12.68
CA ALA A 182 -4.14 -2.04 -12.10
C ALA A 182 -3.11 -2.45 -11.04
N THR A 183 -1.88 -1.95 -11.18
CA THR A 183 -0.81 -2.06 -10.18
C THR A 183 -0.45 -0.67 -9.68
N CYS A 184 -0.43 -0.48 -8.35
CA CYS A 184 -0.09 0.79 -7.73
C CYS A 184 0.93 0.55 -6.61
N PHE A 185 2.18 0.99 -6.78
CA PHE A 185 3.30 0.70 -5.84
C PHE A 185 3.40 -0.80 -5.54
N PHE A 186 3.52 -1.60 -6.61
CA PHE A 186 3.38 -3.05 -6.50
C PHE A 186 4.44 -3.87 -7.26
N ILE A 187 4.80 -3.48 -8.49
CA ILE A 187 5.62 -4.36 -9.35
C ILE A 187 7.05 -4.59 -8.80
N ASP A 188 7.50 -3.71 -7.91
CA ASP A 188 8.77 -3.76 -7.18
C ASP A 188 8.72 -4.67 -5.94
N THR A 189 7.55 -5.25 -5.61
CA THR A 189 7.43 -6.27 -4.57
C THR A 189 7.74 -7.68 -5.08
N ALA A 190 8.10 -7.84 -6.36
CA ALA A 190 8.41 -9.13 -6.94
C ALA A 190 9.82 -9.61 -6.54
N HIS A 191 9.98 -10.91 -6.30
CA HIS A 191 11.30 -11.55 -6.38
C HIS A 191 11.87 -11.46 -7.79
N ASN A 192 11.01 -11.63 -8.79
CA ASN A 192 11.33 -11.49 -10.20
C ASN A 192 10.16 -10.78 -10.92
N VAL A 193 10.38 -9.52 -11.27
CA VAL A 193 9.35 -8.67 -11.91
C VAL A 193 8.89 -9.24 -13.26
N ILE A 194 9.72 -10.04 -13.93
CA ILE A 194 9.36 -10.68 -15.20
C ILE A 194 8.21 -11.67 -14.98
N ASP A 195 8.17 -12.38 -13.85
CA ASP A 195 7.10 -13.33 -13.57
C ASP A 195 5.76 -12.63 -13.29
N TYR A 196 5.80 -11.40 -12.76
CA TYR A 196 4.61 -10.55 -12.66
C TYR A 196 4.13 -10.13 -14.05
N ILE A 197 5.02 -9.67 -14.94
CA ILE A 197 4.69 -9.30 -16.32
C ILE A 197 4.08 -10.50 -17.06
N ASP A 198 4.65 -11.68 -16.90
CA ASP A 198 4.16 -12.94 -17.47
C ASP A 198 2.73 -13.27 -17.02
N THR A 199 2.48 -13.18 -15.72
CA THR A 199 1.17 -13.45 -15.13
C THR A 199 0.13 -12.45 -15.63
N ILE A 200 0.47 -11.15 -15.63
CA ILE A 200 -0.40 -10.07 -16.14
C ILE A 200 -0.75 -10.33 -17.61
N TRP A 201 0.23 -10.69 -18.44
CA TRP A 201 -0.01 -11.03 -19.85
C TRP A 201 -0.96 -12.22 -20.03
N LYS A 202 -0.80 -13.29 -19.23
CA LYS A 202 -1.62 -14.50 -19.31
C LYS A 202 -3.09 -14.26 -18.94
N ILE A 203 -3.35 -13.47 -17.91
CA ILE A 203 -4.70 -13.30 -17.36
C ILE A 203 -5.50 -12.18 -18.03
N LEU A 204 -4.81 -11.24 -18.70
CA LEU A 204 -5.47 -10.24 -19.55
C LEU A 204 -6.10 -10.87 -20.78
N LYS A 205 -7.32 -10.46 -21.10
CA LYS A 205 -7.95 -10.74 -22.39
C LYS A 205 -7.17 -10.10 -23.54
N PRO A 206 -7.24 -10.65 -24.77
CA PRO A 206 -6.78 -9.94 -25.96
C PRO A 206 -7.47 -8.58 -26.09
N GLY A 207 -6.68 -7.51 -26.17
CA GLY A 207 -7.17 -6.13 -26.15
C GLY A 207 -7.40 -5.55 -24.76
N GLY A 208 -7.20 -6.31 -23.67
CA GLY A 208 -7.22 -5.81 -22.30
C GLY A 208 -6.03 -4.92 -21.98
N ILE A 209 -6.13 -4.12 -20.92
CA ILE A 209 -5.11 -3.12 -20.55
C ILE A 209 -4.49 -3.41 -19.18
N TRP A 210 -3.21 -3.10 -19.05
CA TRP A 210 -2.52 -3.01 -17.78
C TRP A 210 -2.13 -1.57 -17.52
N ILE A 211 -2.55 -1.05 -16.37
CA ILE A 211 -2.23 0.29 -15.87
C ILE A 211 -1.28 0.12 -14.67
N ASN A 212 -0.15 0.81 -14.69
CA ASN A 212 0.79 0.82 -13.57
C ASN A 212 1.08 2.26 -13.13
N VAL A 213 1.14 2.49 -11.82
CA VAL A 213 1.76 3.70 -11.23
C VAL A 213 2.63 3.28 -10.06
N GLY A 214 3.94 3.55 -10.12
CA GLY A 214 4.79 3.29 -8.97
C GLY A 214 6.27 3.57 -9.22
N PRO A 215 7.08 3.53 -8.14
CA PRO A 215 8.54 3.53 -8.23
C PRO A 215 9.06 2.11 -8.54
N LEU A 216 10.38 1.95 -8.47
CA LEU A 216 11.09 0.68 -8.52
C LEU A 216 11.98 0.52 -7.28
N LEU A 217 11.36 0.36 -6.11
CA LEU A 217 12.06 0.11 -4.85
C LEU A 217 11.99 -1.39 -4.52
N TYR A 218 12.93 -2.16 -5.05
CA TYR A 218 12.91 -3.62 -4.95
C TYR A 218 12.97 -4.12 -3.50
N HIS A 219 11.90 -4.78 -3.07
CA HIS A 219 11.73 -5.19 -1.66
C HIS A 219 12.80 -6.17 -1.16
N PHE A 220 13.45 -6.90 -2.08
CA PHE A 220 14.39 -7.98 -1.75
C PHE A 220 15.87 -7.63 -2.03
N GLU A 221 16.19 -6.42 -2.52
CA GLU A 221 17.53 -5.99 -2.99
C GLU A 221 18.65 -6.16 -1.94
N ASN A 222 18.31 -6.22 -0.65
CA ASN A 222 19.27 -6.33 0.44
C ASN A 222 18.93 -7.42 1.47
N LEU A 223 18.09 -8.40 1.09
CA LEU A 223 17.71 -9.50 1.95
C LEU A 223 18.56 -10.74 1.64
N GLY A 224 19.34 -11.19 2.63
CA GLY A 224 20.18 -12.37 2.47
C GLY A 224 19.35 -13.63 2.19
N ASN A 225 19.77 -14.41 1.19
CA ASN A 225 19.13 -15.64 0.72
C ASN A 225 17.75 -15.46 0.04
N GLU A 226 17.38 -14.24 -0.34
CA GLU A 226 16.18 -13.99 -1.15
C GLU A 226 16.56 -13.71 -2.60
N LEU A 227 15.75 -14.20 -3.54
CA LEU A 227 15.89 -13.82 -4.95
C LEU A 227 15.38 -12.39 -5.15
N SER A 228 16.16 -11.56 -5.84
CA SER A 228 15.80 -10.20 -6.24
C SER A 228 16.34 -9.93 -7.64
N ILE A 229 15.46 -9.82 -8.63
CA ILE A 229 15.80 -9.39 -9.99
C ILE A 229 15.45 -7.90 -10.12
N GLU A 230 16.45 -7.05 -9.89
CA GLU A 230 16.33 -5.60 -10.01
C GLU A 230 16.53 -5.16 -11.46
N LEU A 231 15.46 -4.70 -12.11
CA LEU A 231 15.50 -4.16 -13.46
C LEU A 231 15.38 -2.64 -13.43
N SER A 232 16.07 -1.98 -14.36
CA SER A 232 15.79 -0.58 -14.66
C SER A 232 14.41 -0.43 -15.30
N TYR A 233 13.84 0.77 -15.30
CA TYR A 233 12.60 1.01 -16.05
C TYR A 233 12.77 0.72 -17.55
N GLU A 234 13.94 1.03 -18.13
CA GLU A 234 14.27 0.74 -19.53
C GLU A 234 14.19 -0.78 -19.83
N ASP A 235 14.70 -1.60 -18.91
CA ASP A 235 14.65 -3.06 -19.03
C ASP A 235 13.22 -3.58 -18.88
N ILE A 236 12.47 -3.09 -17.89
CA ILE A 236 11.05 -3.43 -17.71
C ILE A 236 10.27 -3.10 -18.99
N ARG A 237 10.44 -1.89 -19.51
CA ARG A 237 9.82 -1.44 -20.76
C ARG A 237 10.19 -2.35 -21.94
N THR A 238 11.44 -2.76 -22.02
CA THR A 238 11.91 -3.70 -23.04
C THR A 238 11.23 -5.08 -22.91
N VAL A 239 11.09 -5.60 -21.69
CA VAL A 239 10.39 -6.86 -21.43
C VAL A 239 8.91 -6.74 -21.81
N ILE A 240 8.23 -5.67 -21.40
CA ILE A 240 6.84 -5.37 -21.76
C ILE A 240 6.64 -5.43 -23.27
N LEU A 241 7.49 -4.75 -24.05
CA LEU A 241 7.41 -4.74 -25.51
C LEU A 241 7.68 -6.13 -26.11
N LYS A 242 8.64 -6.88 -25.57
CA LYS A 242 8.96 -8.24 -26.04
C LYS A 242 7.85 -9.25 -25.76
N TYR A 243 7.06 -9.04 -24.70
CA TYR A 243 5.84 -9.83 -24.45
C TYR A 243 4.75 -9.57 -25.50
N GLY A 244 4.79 -8.44 -26.20
CA GLY A 244 3.80 -8.06 -27.23
C GLY A 244 2.78 -7.04 -26.75
N PHE A 245 3.02 -6.38 -25.62
CA PHE A 245 2.22 -5.23 -25.20
C PHE A 245 2.47 -4.02 -26.10
N HIS A 246 1.42 -3.25 -26.37
CA HIS A 246 1.50 -1.95 -27.02
C HIS A 246 1.35 -0.84 -25.99
N ILE A 247 2.32 0.08 -25.93
CA ILE A 247 2.27 1.23 -25.01
C ILE A 247 1.28 2.27 -25.54
N GLU A 248 0.28 2.63 -24.73
CA GLU A 248 -0.72 3.66 -25.04
C GLU A 248 -0.44 4.97 -24.29
N VAL A 249 0.04 4.86 -23.05
CA VAL A 249 0.43 5.99 -22.20
C VAL A 249 1.75 5.64 -21.52
N GLU A 250 2.65 6.60 -21.45
CA GLU A 250 3.94 6.50 -20.75
C GLU A 250 4.30 7.89 -20.24
N GLU A 251 4.27 8.06 -18.92
CA GLU A 251 4.57 9.30 -18.21
C GLU A 251 5.54 8.98 -17.07
N GLU A 252 6.78 9.43 -17.22
CA GLU A 252 7.78 9.37 -16.16
C GLU A 252 7.65 10.57 -15.22
N SER A 253 8.28 10.48 -14.04
CA SER A 253 8.33 11.57 -13.06
C SER A 253 6.96 11.99 -12.49
N VAL A 254 6.02 11.05 -12.38
CA VAL A 254 4.77 11.26 -11.64
C VAL A 254 5.10 11.34 -10.15
N LEU A 255 5.20 12.56 -9.63
CA LEU A 255 5.62 12.79 -8.25
C LEU A 255 4.56 12.30 -7.26
N SER A 256 4.98 11.44 -6.33
CA SER A 256 4.11 11.00 -5.24
C SER A 256 4.89 10.74 -3.94
N THR A 257 4.16 10.64 -2.84
CA THR A 257 4.66 10.15 -1.57
C THR A 257 4.09 8.76 -1.26
N TYR A 258 4.61 8.13 -0.20
CA TYR A 258 4.06 6.90 0.36
C TYR A 258 4.05 6.92 1.88
N THR A 259 2.85 6.96 2.48
CA THR A 259 2.60 7.08 3.91
C THR A 259 3.35 8.23 4.59
N VAL A 260 3.42 9.38 3.91
CA VAL A 260 4.22 10.51 4.39
C VAL A 260 3.63 11.11 5.66
N ASN A 261 4.51 11.47 6.59
CA ASN A 261 4.14 12.38 7.68
C ASN A 261 4.38 13.82 7.19
N GLU A 262 3.30 14.54 6.88
CA GLU A 262 3.38 15.90 6.34
C GLU A 262 4.07 16.92 7.26
N LEU A 263 4.14 16.63 8.56
CA LEU A 263 4.80 17.47 9.55
C LEU A 263 6.24 17.03 9.84
N SER A 264 6.69 15.93 9.25
CA SER A 264 8.07 15.46 9.38
C SER A 264 9.03 16.41 8.66
N MET A 265 10.18 16.67 9.29
CA MET A 265 11.27 17.43 8.67
C MET A 265 11.98 16.63 7.56
N MET A 266 11.90 15.30 7.60
CA MET A 266 12.41 14.41 6.55
C MET A 266 11.22 13.75 5.86
N LYS A 267 11.16 13.85 4.53
CA LYS A 267 10.12 13.26 3.69
C LYS A 267 10.78 12.53 2.52
N TYR A 268 10.16 11.44 2.10
CA TYR A 268 10.53 10.73 0.88
C TYR A 268 9.51 11.04 -0.21
N TYR A 269 10.02 11.28 -1.40
CA TYR A 269 9.23 11.44 -2.62
C TYR A 269 9.71 10.41 -3.63
N TYR A 270 8.77 9.97 -4.45
CA TYR A 270 8.98 9.01 -5.52
C TYR A 270 8.63 9.68 -6.83
N GLU A 271 9.55 9.65 -7.77
CA GLU A 271 9.28 9.95 -9.17
C GLU A 271 8.81 8.65 -9.83
N CYS A 272 7.49 8.45 -9.82
CA CYS A 272 6.88 7.22 -10.31
C CYS A 272 6.79 7.23 -11.84
N VAL A 273 6.68 6.04 -12.41
CA VAL A 273 6.26 5.86 -13.80
C VAL A 273 4.79 5.46 -13.85
N LEU A 274 4.01 6.23 -14.61
CA LEU A 274 2.68 5.86 -15.06
C LEU A 274 2.80 5.28 -16.46
N PHE A 275 2.28 4.07 -16.68
CA PHE A 275 2.08 3.56 -18.02
C PHE A 275 0.74 2.85 -18.17
N VAL A 276 0.23 2.87 -19.40
CA VAL A 276 -0.91 2.07 -19.84
C VAL A 276 -0.45 1.27 -21.04
N VAL A 277 -0.55 -0.04 -20.94
CA VAL A 277 -0.16 -0.95 -22.01
C VAL A 277 -1.30 -1.89 -22.36
N ARG A 278 -1.52 -2.13 -23.66
CA ARG A 278 -2.59 -2.99 -24.16
C ARG A 278 -2.02 -4.32 -24.66
N LYS A 279 -2.63 -5.42 -24.24
CA LYS A 279 -2.34 -6.75 -24.82
C LYS A 279 -2.86 -6.76 -26.25
N THR A 280 -1.96 -6.98 -27.22
CA THR A 280 -2.33 -7.01 -28.64
C THR A 280 -3.33 -8.12 -28.91
N ARG A 281 -4.30 -7.86 -29.81
CA ARG A 281 -5.19 -8.91 -30.31
C ARG A 281 -4.36 -9.74 -31.28
N ILE A 282 -4.21 -11.04 -31.02
CA ILE A 282 -3.70 -11.95 -32.03
C ILE A 282 -4.77 -12.04 -33.11
N GLU A 283 -4.64 -11.26 -34.18
CA GLU A 283 -5.35 -11.53 -35.41
C GLU A 283 -4.80 -12.86 -35.93
N LEU A 284 -5.55 -13.94 -35.69
CA LEU A 284 -5.42 -15.15 -36.47
C LEU A 284 -5.68 -14.75 -37.92
N PHE A 285 -4.60 -14.46 -38.66
CA PHE A 285 -4.63 -14.49 -40.11
C PHE A 285 -5.11 -15.89 -40.47
N ARG A 286 -6.42 -16.03 -40.74
CA ARG A 286 -6.96 -17.16 -41.48
C ARG A 286 -6.27 -17.10 -42.82
N ILE A 287 -5.22 -17.90 -42.97
CA ILE A 287 -4.70 -18.29 -44.27
C ILE A 287 -5.87 -19.04 -44.92
N VAL A 288 -6.58 -18.35 -45.80
CA VAL A 288 -7.58 -18.93 -46.71
C VAL A 288 -6.85 -19.54 -47.89
#